data_AF-A0A0M8VCJ6-F1
#
_entry.id   AF-A0A0M8VCJ6-F1
#
_cell.length_a   1.000
_cell.length_b   1.000
_cell.length_c   1.000
_cell.angle_alpha   90.00
_cell.angle_beta   90.00
_cell.angle_gamma   90.00
#
_symmetry.space_group_name_H-M   'P 1'
#
loop_
_entity.id
_entity.type
_entity.pdbx_description
1 polymer ?
#
loop_
_entity_poly.entity_id
_entity_poly.type
_entity_poly.pdbx_seq_one_letter_code
_entity_poly.pdbx_strand_id
1 'polypeptide(L)'
;MLADVMKANSYELVERALAAPGAGDFVDAESVWAYVKVLGEGTTDSPSVEMLMRVLKMGLLAEMAAHLPILEELSAGPIRAQYSGSSVAAAEADDHFRTGEPDAGGIPSLTDGTLLLTDPVGSEWYLLRNGEIEFVLEGNAPVLQVLREIDGVSKMSDILSIADVEMADVSGDLDSLLDLGFISLGD
;
A
#
# COMPACT_ATOMS: atom_id res chain seq x y z
N MET A 1 -9.80 -16.54 5.75
CA MET A 1 -9.42 -15.67 4.61
C MET A 1 -8.41 -16.35 3.69
N LEU A 2 -7.19 -16.71 4.13
CA LEU A 2 -6.19 -17.31 3.24
C LEU A 2 -6.48 -18.79 2.87
N ALA A 3 -6.95 -19.59 3.84
CA ALA A 3 -7.42 -20.96 3.55
C ALA A 3 -8.57 -20.95 2.51
N ASP A 4 -9.40 -19.90 2.54
CA ASP A 4 -10.48 -19.69 1.58
C ASP A 4 -9.93 -19.31 0.20
N VAL A 5 -8.87 -18.50 0.12
CA VAL A 5 -8.16 -18.15 -1.12
C VAL A 5 -7.44 -19.36 -1.72
N MET A 6 -6.83 -20.22 -0.90
CA MET A 6 -6.19 -21.46 -1.35
C MET A 6 -7.22 -22.47 -1.84
N LYS A 7 -8.36 -22.61 -1.12
CA LYS A 7 -9.51 -23.41 -1.57
C LYS A 7 -10.12 -22.87 -2.87
N ALA A 8 -10.27 -21.56 -2.99
CA ALA A 8 -10.85 -20.91 -4.17
C ALA A 8 -10.00 -21.14 -5.44
N ASN A 9 -8.68 -21.29 -5.29
CA ASN A 9 -7.76 -21.62 -6.38
C ASN A 9 -7.35 -23.10 -6.38
N SER A 10 -8.20 -24.00 -5.89
CA SER A 10 -7.99 -25.46 -5.90
C SER A 10 -6.61 -25.94 -5.40
N TYR A 11 -6.01 -25.21 -4.46
CA TYR A 11 -4.67 -25.47 -3.93
C TYR A 11 -3.52 -25.40 -4.95
N GLU A 12 -3.74 -24.77 -6.11
CA GLU A 12 -2.75 -24.63 -7.20
C GLU A 12 -1.42 -24.04 -6.72
N LEU A 13 -1.46 -23.08 -5.78
CA LEU A 13 -0.26 -22.47 -5.20
C LEU A 13 0.57 -23.45 -4.37
N VAL A 14 -0.09 -24.40 -3.69
CA VAL A 14 0.59 -25.46 -2.91
C VAL A 14 1.25 -26.44 -3.86
N GLU A 15 0.54 -26.83 -4.91
CA GLU A 15 1.06 -27.73 -5.95
C GLU A 15 2.30 -27.14 -6.62
N ARG A 16 2.24 -25.86 -7.01
CA ARG A 16 3.38 -25.15 -7.63
C ARG A 16 4.57 -25.04 -6.70
N ALA A 17 4.36 -24.72 -5.42
CA ALA A 17 5.45 -24.61 -4.46
C ALA A 17 6.11 -25.96 -4.15
N LEU A 18 5.34 -27.04 -4.06
CA LEU A 18 5.88 -28.40 -3.87
C LEU A 18 6.56 -28.95 -5.14
N ALA A 19 6.12 -28.51 -6.33
CA ALA A 19 6.72 -28.87 -7.60
C ALA A 19 7.99 -28.05 -7.94
N ALA A 20 8.34 -27.04 -7.13
CA ALA A 20 9.49 -26.20 -7.38
C ALA A 20 10.82 -27.00 -7.28
N PRO A 21 11.83 -26.70 -8.11
CA PRO A 21 13.13 -27.37 -8.05
C PRO A 21 13.76 -27.27 -6.65
N GLY A 22 14.12 -28.41 -6.06
CA GLY A 22 14.72 -28.48 -4.71
C GLY A 22 13.73 -28.41 -3.55
N ALA A 23 12.42 -28.26 -3.79
CA ALA A 23 11.42 -28.21 -2.72
C ALA A 23 11.39 -29.52 -1.91
N GLY A 24 11.48 -30.67 -2.59
CA GLY A 24 11.51 -31.99 -1.95
C GLY A 24 12.70 -32.24 -1.02
N ASP A 25 13.76 -31.42 -1.09
CA ASP A 25 14.92 -31.54 -0.21
C ASP A 25 14.68 -30.89 1.16
N PHE A 26 13.69 -29.98 1.26
CA PHE A 26 13.45 -29.18 2.46
C PHE A 26 12.00 -29.26 2.96
N VAL A 27 11.08 -29.79 2.15
CA VAL A 27 9.63 -29.75 2.40
C VAL A 27 9.04 -31.15 2.28
N ASP A 28 8.45 -31.63 3.36
CA ASP A 28 7.64 -32.84 3.34
C ASP A 28 6.24 -32.53 2.77
N ALA A 29 6.06 -32.91 1.50
CA ALA A 29 4.82 -32.73 0.78
C ALA A 29 3.60 -33.39 1.47
N GLU A 30 3.78 -34.57 2.05
CA GLU A 30 2.68 -35.31 2.68
C GLU A 30 2.21 -34.58 3.95
N SER A 31 3.16 -34.13 4.76
CA SER A 31 2.88 -33.30 5.93
C SER A 31 2.20 -31.99 5.56
N VAL A 32 2.64 -31.30 4.51
CA VAL A 32 2.01 -30.06 4.01
C VAL A 32 0.55 -30.31 3.61
N TRP A 33 0.27 -31.39 2.87
CA TRP A 33 -1.09 -31.74 2.47
C TRP A 33 -1.99 -32.13 3.65
N ALA A 34 -1.45 -32.82 4.64
CA ALA A 34 -2.19 -33.13 5.86
C ALA A 34 -2.57 -31.84 6.63
N TYR A 35 -1.66 -30.88 6.71
CA TYR A 35 -1.90 -29.60 7.39
C TYR A 35 -2.86 -28.68 6.63
N VAL A 36 -2.78 -28.61 5.30
CA VAL A 36 -3.70 -27.80 4.48
C VAL A 36 -5.15 -28.26 4.63
N LYS A 37 -5.39 -29.57 4.77
CA LYS A 37 -6.72 -30.12 5.04
C LYS A 37 -7.30 -29.65 6.38
N VAL A 38 -6.46 -29.55 7.42
CA VAL A 38 -6.85 -29.11 8.77
C VAL A 38 -7.05 -27.58 8.82
N LEU A 39 -6.24 -26.81 8.08
CA LEU A 39 -6.34 -25.35 8.02
C LEU A 39 -7.72 -24.86 7.53
N GLY A 40 -8.36 -25.66 6.67
CA GLY A 40 -9.67 -25.40 6.12
C GLY A 40 -10.83 -25.44 7.13
N GLU A 41 -10.57 -25.83 8.39
CA GLU A 41 -11.55 -25.95 9.47
C GLU A 41 -11.59 -24.71 10.38
N GLY A 42 -10.73 -23.71 10.14
CA GLY A 42 -10.82 -22.38 10.77
C GLY A 42 -10.34 -22.30 12.23
N THR A 43 -9.59 -23.30 12.71
CA THR A 43 -9.20 -23.44 14.13
C THR A 43 -7.73 -23.12 14.44
N THR A 44 -6.95 -22.64 13.46
CA THR A 44 -5.49 -22.57 13.57
C THR A 44 -4.93 -21.15 13.48
N ASP A 45 -4.80 -20.48 14.63
CA ASP A 45 -3.87 -19.35 14.86
C ASP A 45 -2.49 -19.89 15.27
N SER A 46 -1.94 -20.83 14.49
CA SER A 46 -0.73 -21.55 14.89
C SER A 46 0.52 -21.02 14.16
N PRO A 47 1.68 -20.87 14.84
CA PRO A 47 3.00 -20.65 14.24
C PRO A 47 3.34 -21.59 13.08
N SER A 48 2.70 -22.76 13.01
CA SER A 48 2.80 -23.71 11.90
C SER A 48 2.30 -23.14 10.57
N VAL A 49 1.31 -22.24 10.60
CA VAL A 49 0.77 -21.56 9.41
C VAL A 49 1.77 -20.57 8.85
N GLU A 50 2.44 -19.80 9.73
CA GLU A 50 3.48 -18.86 9.34
C GLU A 50 4.70 -19.56 8.74
N MET A 51 5.11 -20.69 9.32
CA MET A 51 6.19 -21.53 8.81
C MET A 51 5.85 -22.07 7.41
N LEU A 52 4.63 -22.58 7.22
CA LEU A 52 4.15 -23.10 5.93
C LEU A 52 4.07 -21.98 4.88
N MET A 53 3.66 -20.78 5.30
CA MET A 53 3.67 -19.58 4.46
C MET A 53 5.08 -19.17 4.05
N ARG A 54 6.06 -19.26 4.95
CA ARG A 54 7.45 -18.91 4.65
C ARG A 54 8.06 -19.89 3.65
N VAL A 55 7.77 -21.17 3.80
CA VAL A 55 8.20 -22.24 2.87
C VAL A 55 7.56 -22.06 1.50
N LEU A 56 6.24 -21.81 1.46
CA LEU A 56 5.50 -21.56 0.22
C LEU A 56 6.05 -20.35 -0.54
N LYS A 57 6.29 -19.23 0.18
CA LYS A 57 6.86 -18.00 -0.38
C LYS A 57 8.25 -18.24 -0.96
N MET A 58 9.11 -18.98 -0.27
CA MET A 58 10.46 -19.28 -0.77
C MET A 58 10.44 -20.22 -1.98
N GLY A 59 9.57 -21.22 -2.01
CA GLY A 59 9.40 -22.10 -3.18
C GLY A 59 8.92 -21.34 -4.41
N LEU A 60 7.95 -20.44 -4.25
CA LEU A 60 7.46 -19.60 -5.34
C LEU A 60 8.52 -18.61 -5.84
N LEU A 61 9.29 -17.99 -4.93
CA LEU A 61 10.41 -17.13 -5.30
C LEU A 61 11.52 -17.89 -6.03
N ALA A 62 11.82 -19.13 -5.62
CA ALA A 62 12.79 -19.97 -6.32
C ALA A 62 12.31 -20.35 -7.72
N GLU A 63 11.02 -20.63 -7.89
CA GLU A 63 10.41 -20.91 -9.19
C GLU A 63 10.47 -19.68 -10.11
N MET A 64 10.11 -18.49 -9.62
CA MET A 64 10.20 -17.23 -10.36
C MET A 64 11.64 -16.83 -10.70
N ALA A 65 12.61 -17.21 -9.87
CA ALA A 65 14.03 -16.98 -10.16
C ALA A 65 14.56 -17.92 -11.25
N ALA A 66 14.05 -19.16 -11.29
CA ALA A 66 14.41 -20.15 -12.31
C ALA A 66 13.68 -19.92 -13.65
N HIS A 67 12.45 -19.42 -13.59
CA HIS A 67 11.61 -19.08 -14.73
C HIS A 67 11.12 -17.65 -14.55
N LEU A 68 11.99 -16.70 -14.93
CA LEU A 68 11.63 -15.29 -14.96
C LEU A 68 10.36 -15.14 -15.78
N PRO A 69 9.28 -14.58 -15.21
CA PRO A 69 8.06 -14.41 -15.96
C PRO A 69 8.32 -13.51 -17.16
N ILE A 70 7.95 -14.00 -18.33
CA ILE A 70 7.94 -13.20 -19.56
C ILE A 70 6.77 -12.24 -19.43
N LEU A 71 7.05 -10.96 -19.26
CA LEU A 71 6.04 -9.92 -19.00
C LEU A 71 4.97 -9.89 -20.11
N GLU A 72 5.37 -10.25 -21.34
CA GLU A 72 4.51 -10.32 -22.52
C GLU A 72 3.53 -11.51 -22.49
N GLU A 73 3.81 -12.56 -21.70
CA GLU A 73 2.95 -13.75 -21.56
C GLU A 73 2.07 -13.70 -20.31
N LEU A 74 2.37 -12.79 -19.38
CA LEU A 74 1.53 -12.54 -18.23
C LEU A 74 0.29 -11.74 -18.65
N SER A 75 -0.88 -12.26 -18.30
CA SER A 75 -2.08 -11.44 -18.33
C SER A 75 -1.89 -10.26 -17.36
N ALA A 76 -2.06 -9.03 -17.84
CA ALA A 76 -2.12 -7.83 -17.01
C ALA A 76 -3.32 -7.82 -16.03
N GLY A 77 -4.06 -8.93 -15.93
CA GLY A 77 -5.35 -9.02 -15.28
C GLY A 77 -6.46 -8.44 -16.16
N PRO A 78 -7.70 -8.47 -15.67
CA PRO A 78 -8.79 -7.77 -16.32
C PRO A 78 -8.44 -6.28 -16.39
N ILE A 79 -8.53 -5.70 -17.59
CA ILE A 79 -8.46 -4.25 -17.76
C ILE A 79 -9.57 -3.67 -16.88
N ARG A 80 -9.19 -3.05 -15.76
CA ARG A 80 -10.16 -2.53 -14.78
C ARG A 80 -11.05 -1.46 -15.41
N ALA A 81 -10.51 -0.71 -16.37
CA ALA A 81 -11.25 0.13 -17.31
C ALA A 81 -10.40 0.44 -18.56
N GLN A 82 -11.01 0.44 -19.75
CA GLN A 82 -10.37 0.82 -21.01
C GLN A 82 -11.09 2.04 -21.58
N TYR A 83 -10.37 3.15 -21.75
CA TYR A 83 -10.93 4.37 -22.35
C TYR A 83 -10.14 4.77 -23.59
N SER A 84 -10.83 4.88 -24.72
CA SER A 84 -10.27 5.44 -25.95
C SER A 84 -10.40 6.96 -25.90
N GLY A 85 -9.42 7.63 -25.30
CA GLY A 85 -9.38 9.09 -25.23
C GLY A 85 -8.76 9.71 -26.47
N SER A 86 -9.53 10.49 -27.23
CA SER A 86 -8.95 11.62 -27.96
C SER A 86 -8.57 12.70 -26.93
N SER A 87 -7.51 13.47 -27.19
CA SER A 87 -6.71 14.26 -26.22
C SER A 87 -7.45 15.20 -25.25
N VAL A 88 -8.76 15.39 -25.39
CA VAL A 88 -9.60 16.18 -24.47
C VAL A 88 -10.08 15.35 -23.28
N ALA A 89 -10.35 14.05 -23.47
CA ALA A 89 -10.81 13.15 -22.40
C ALA A 89 -9.68 12.76 -21.42
N ALA A 90 -8.42 12.97 -21.79
CA ALA A 90 -7.29 12.75 -20.88
C ALA A 90 -7.23 13.83 -19.78
N ALA A 91 -7.64 15.07 -20.08
CA ALA A 91 -7.71 16.15 -19.10
C ALA A 91 -8.91 15.98 -18.14
N GLU A 92 -10.04 15.47 -18.64
CA GLU A 92 -11.21 15.16 -17.80
C GLU A 92 -11.03 13.87 -16.98
N ALA A 93 -10.21 12.92 -17.46
CA ALA A 93 -9.85 11.73 -16.68
C ALA A 93 -8.93 12.08 -15.50
N ASP A 94 -8.01 13.03 -15.68
CA ASP A 94 -7.16 13.57 -14.60
C ASP A 94 -8.02 14.16 -13.46
N ASP A 95 -9.11 14.85 -13.82
CA ASP A 95 -10.07 15.45 -12.89
C ASP A 95 -10.88 14.42 -12.07
N HIS A 96 -10.99 13.17 -12.55
CA HIS A 96 -11.70 12.09 -11.84
C HIS A 96 -10.79 11.20 -10.98
N PHE A 97 -9.47 11.24 -11.21
CA PHE A 97 -8.47 10.60 -10.35
C PHE A 97 -7.89 11.56 -9.31
N ARG A 98 -8.03 12.88 -9.50
CA ARG A 98 -7.72 13.87 -8.47
C ARG A 98 -8.67 13.73 -7.29
N THR A 99 -8.14 13.27 -6.17
CA THR A 99 -8.77 13.40 -4.85
C THR A 99 -8.73 14.86 -4.38
N GLY A 100 -9.38 15.74 -5.14
CA GLY A 100 -9.42 17.19 -4.93
C GLY A 100 -8.06 17.86 -5.15
N GLU A 101 -8.01 18.92 -5.97
CA GLU A 101 -6.94 19.89 -5.75
C GLU A 101 -7.00 20.34 -4.28
N PRO A 102 -5.86 20.63 -3.64
CA PRO A 102 -5.84 21.24 -2.31
C PRO A 102 -6.56 22.59 -2.36
N ASP A 103 -7.88 22.55 -2.21
CA ASP A 103 -8.74 23.70 -2.12
C ASP A 103 -8.54 24.30 -0.73
N ALA A 104 -8.24 25.59 -0.69
CA ALA A 104 -8.14 26.37 0.54
C ALA A 104 -9.43 26.32 1.37
N GLY A 105 -10.56 25.92 0.77
CA GLY A 105 -11.84 25.73 1.43
C GLY A 105 -12.03 24.40 2.17
N GLY A 106 -11.31 23.33 1.79
CA GLY A 106 -11.51 21.98 2.33
C GLY A 106 -10.95 21.79 3.73
N ILE A 107 -11.48 20.82 4.47
CA ILE A 107 -10.99 20.44 5.81
C ILE A 107 -10.02 19.26 5.63
N PRO A 108 -8.70 19.47 5.73
CA PRO A 108 -7.75 18.37 5.64
C PRO A 108 -7.79 17.50 6.89
N SER A 109 -7.64 16.19 6.71
CA SER A 109 -7.41 15.24 7.79
C SER A 109 -6.35 14.22 7.39
N LEU A 110 -5.50 13.81 8.33
CA LEU A 110 -4.62 12.66 8.12
C LEU A 110 -5.47 11.40 7.96
N THR A 111 -5.16 10.60 6.95
CA THR A 111 -5.90 9.36 6.67
C THR A 111 -5.61 8.30 7.72
N ASP A 112 -6.59 7.44 8.03
CA ASP A 112 -6.46 6.36 9.01
C ASP A 112 -5.15 5.57 8.84
N GLY A 113 -4.45 5.35 9.96
CA GLY A 113 -3.16 4.67 9.99
C GLY A 113 -1.97 5.55 9.58
N THR A 114 -2.19 6.82 9.23
CA THR A 114 -1.14 7.81 9.00
C THR A 114 -0.73 8.48 10.31
N LEU A 115 0.57 8.53 10.58
CA LEU A 115 1.12 9.16 11.78
C LEU A 115 2.29 10.06 11.42
N LEU A 116 2.33 11.25 12.02
CA LEU A 116 3.46 12.17 11.94
C LEU A 116 4.29 12.02 13.22
N LEU A 117 5.54 11.58 13.09
CA LEU A 117 6.46 11.33 14.21
C LEU A 117 7.72 12.18 14.08
N THR A 118 8.36 12.45 15.21
CA THR A 118 9.68 13.07 15.25
C THR A 118 10.51 12.42 16.35
N ASP A 119 11.82 12.37 16.16
CA ASP A 119 12.75 11.99 17.21
C ASP A 119 12.97 13.19 18.14
N PRO A 120 12.75 13.09 19.46
CA PRO A 120 13.05 14.17 20.41
C PRO A 120 14.50 14.67 20.39
N VAL A 121 15.44 13.91 19.83
CA VAL A 121 16.86 14.30 19.71
C VAL A 121 17.20 14.81 18.30
N GLY A 122 16.40 14.46 17.30
CA GLY A 122 16.61 14.81 15.89
C GLY A 122 15.83 16.06 15.46
N SER A 123 16.20 16.59 14.30
CA SER A 123 15.40 17.63 13.60
C SER A 123 14.54 17.04 12.47
N GLU A 124 14.59 15.73 12.29
CA GLU A 124 13.86 15.02 11.23
C GLU A 124 12.46 14.65 11.71
N TRP A 125 11.54 14.70 10.76
CA TRP A 125 10.16 14.28 10.93
C TRP A 125 9.87 13.14 9.97
N TYR A 126 8.98 12.24 10.38
CA TYR A 126 8.67 11.03 9.65
C TYR A 126 7.18 10.94 9.46
N LEU A 127 6.75 10.72 8.21
CA LEU A 127 5.38 10.38 7.91
C LEU A 127 5.30 8.86 7.76
N LEU A 128 4.51 8.23 8.61
CA LEU A 128 4.30 6.81 8.61
C LEU A 128 2.91 6.47 8.10
N ARG A 129 2.79 5.30 7.48
CA ARG A 129 1.50 4.66 7.21
C ARG A 129 1.57 3.20 7.64
N ASN A 130 0.60 2.76 8.44
CA ASN A 130 0.53 1.38 8.94
C ASN A 130 1.82 0.88 9.63
N GLY A 131 2.57 1.80 10.25
CA GLY A 131 3.81 1.49 10.98
C GLY A 131 5.09 1.49 10.14
N GLU A 132 5.02 1.79 8.84
CA GLU A 132 6.17 1.93 7.95
C GLU A 132 6.46 3.41 7.68
N ILE A 133 7.75 3.79 7.63
CA ILE A 133 8.17 5.16 7.29
C ILE A 133 8.13 5.31 5.76
N GLU A 134 7.29 6.22 5.29
CA GLU A 134 7.07 6.49 3.87
C GLU A 134 7.80 7.76 3.42
N PHE A 135 7.85 8.77 4.29
CA PHE A 135 8.56 10.02 4.04
C PHE A 135 9.42 10.43 5.21
N VAL A 136 10.58 11.02 4.88
CA VAL A 136 11.42 11.78 5.79
C VAL A 136 11.27 13.25 5.41
N LEU A 137 10.82 14.06 6.36
CA LEU A 137 10.58 15.49 6.21
C LEU A 137 11.67 16.28 6.94
N GLU A 138 12.23 17.27 6.26
CA GLU A 138 13.16 18.21 6.88
C GLU A 138 12.43 19.13 7.87
N GLY A 139 13.04 19.44 9.01
CA GLY A 139 12.40 20.20 10.08
C GLY A 139 11.98 21.63 9.71
N ASN A 140 12.52 22.20 8.64
CA ASN A 140 12.18 23.52 8.11
C ASN A 140 11.34 23.46 6.82
N ALA A 141 10.88 22.28 6.40
CA ALA A 141 10.03 22.15 5.22
C ALA A 141 8.67 22.86 5.45
N PRO A 142 8.21 23.74 4.55
CA PRO A 142 6.93 24.43 4.70
C PRO A 142 5.74 23.46 4.85
N VAL A 143 5.75 22.36 4.08
CA VAL A 143 4.70 21.32 4.16
C VAL A 143 4.62 20.68 5.55
N LEU A 144 5.73 20.56 6.27
CA LEU A 144 5.73 20.02 7.62
C LEU A 144 4.99 20.94 8.59
N GLN A 145 5.13 22.26 8.46
CA GLN A 145 4.39 23.20 9.31
C GLN A 145 2.89 23.07 9.09
N VAL A 146 2.47 22.88 7.83
CA VAL A 146 1.06 22.61 7.49
C VAL A 146 0.59 21.29 8.11
N LEU A 147 1.34 20.19 7.92
CA LEU A 147 0.96 18.87 8.44
C LEU A 147 0.83 18.81 9.96
N ARG A 148 1.61 19.62 10.69
CA ARG A 148 1.54 19.71 12.16
C ARG A 148 0.28 20.37 12.69
N GLU A 149 -0.35 21.22 11.87
CA GLU A 149 -1.55 21.97 12.22
C GLU A 149 -2.84 21.28 11.72
N ILE A 150 -2.72 20.14 11.01
CA ILE A 150 -3.89 19.34 10.59
C ILE A 150 -4.53 18.70 11.81
N ASP A 151 -5.72 19.20 12.16
CA ASP A 151 -6.54 18.74 13.28
C ASP A 151 -7.79 17.95 12.84
N GLY A 152 -8.07 17.89 11.54
CA GLY A 152 -9.27 17.26 10.97
C GLY A 152 -10.55 18.09 11.12
N VAL A 153 -10.46 19.36 11.50
CA VAL A 153 -11.62 20.24 11.76
C VAL A 153 -11.45 21.63 11.13
N SER A 154 -10.24 22.15 11.13
CA SER A 154 -9.88 23.47 10.61
C SER A 154 -9.75 23.42 9.08
N LYS A 155 -10.09 24.54 8.42
CA LYS A 155 -9.94 24.64 6.96
C LYS A 155 -8.49 24.78 6.56
N MET A 156 -8.16 24.33 5.36
CA MET A 156 -6.82 24.46 4.79
C MET A 156 -6.34 25.92 4.80
N SER A 157 -7.20 26.90 4.49
CA SER A 157 -6.86 28.34 4.56
C SER A 157 -6.49 28.82 5.97
N ASP A 158 -7.17 28.34 7.00
CA ASP A 158 -6.88 28.69 8.39
C ASP A 158 -5.55 28.05 8.83
N ILE A 159 -5.34 26.78 8.45
CA ILE A 159 -4.11 26.03 8.69
C ILE A 159 -2.90 26.71 8.05
N LEU A 160 -3.00 27.10 6.77
CA LEU A 160 -1.95 27.83 6.05
C LEU A 160 -1.63 29.17 6.73
N SER A 161 -2.66 29.86 7.23
CA SER A 161 -2.50 31.14 7.94
C SER A 161 -1.81 30.97 9.31
N ILE A 162 -2.11 29.89 10.03
CA ILE A 162 -1.47 29.56 11.33
C ILE A 162 -0.01 29.15 11.10
N ALA A 163 0.24 28.36 10.06
CA ALA A 163 1.57 27.89 9.69
C ALA A 163 2.46 29.00 9.10
N ASP A 164 1.91 30.16 8.74
CA ASP A 164 2.58 31.26 8.03
C ASP A 164 3.21 30.79 6.70
N VAL A 165 2.45 29.99 5.95
CA VAL A 165 2.90 29.37 4.68
C VAL A 165 1.94 29.73 3.55
N GLU A 166 2.48 30.15 2.41
CA GLU A 166 1.68 30.38 1.21
C GLU A 166 1.35 29.06 0.50
N MET A 167 0.13 28.95 -0.02
CA MET A 167 -0.32 27.77 -0.76
C MET A 167 0.58 27.43 -1.96
N ALA A 168 1.16 28.44 -2.61
CA ALA A 168 2.07 28.25 -3.74
C ALA A 168 3.33 27.46 -3.35
N ASP A 169 3.82 27.61 -2.12
CA ASP A 169 5.06 26.99 -1.64
C ASP A 169 4.88 25.51 -1.29
N VAL A 170 3.66 25.08 -0.99
CA VAL A 170 3.34 23.71 -0.56
C VAL A 170 2.44 22.94 -1.51
N SER A 171 1.94 23.59 -2.57
CA SER A 171 0.95 23.00 -3.48
C SER A 171 1.42 21.65 -4.06
N GLY A 172 2.66 21.55 -4.55
CA GLY A 172 3.17 20.30 -5.12
C GLY A 172 3.34 19.16 -4.09
N ASP A 173 3.76 19.49 -2.87
CA ASP A 173 3.92 18.49 -1.81
C ASP A 173 2.55 18.02 -1.29
N LEU A 174 1.60 18.94 -1.13
CA LEU A 174 0.22 18.61 -0.72
C LEU A 174 -0.51 17.78 -1.80
N ASP A 175 -0.36 18.12 -3.07
CA ASP A 175 -0.94 17.34 -4.19
C ASP A 175 -0.39 15.91 -4.16
N SER A 176 0.94 15.76 -3.98
CA SER A 176 1.57 14.44 -3.86
C SER A 176 1.05 13.64 -2.66
N LEU A 177 0.86 14.28 -1.51
CA LEU A 177 0.36 13.62 -0.30
C LEU A 177 -1.14 13.28 -0.40
N LEU A 178 -1.93 14.07 -1.14
CA LEU A 178 -3.33 13.77 -1.46
C LEU A 178 -3.43 12.61 -2.44
N ASP A 179 -2.63 12.61 -3.51
CA ASP A 179 -2.58 11.53 -4.51
C ASP A 179 -2.18 10.19 -3.90
N LEU A 180 -1.23 10.21 -2.97
CA LEU A 180 -0.80 9.02 -2.24
C LEU A 180 -1.75 8.68 -1.07
N GLY A 181 -2.73 9.54 -0.80
CA GLY A 181 -3.79 9.38 0.20
C GLY A 181 -3.34 9.53 1.66
N PHE A 182 -2.20 10.17 1.94
CA PHE A 182 -1.77 10.42 3.32
C PHE A 182 -2.66 11.46 4.00
N ILE A 183 -3.19 12.38 3.21
CA ILE A 183 -4.17 13.37 3.60
C ILE A 183 -5.44 13.13 2.79
N SER A 184 -6.57 13.48 3.37
CA SER A 184 -7.87 13.54 2.68
C SER A 184 -8.49 14.92 2.90
N LEU A 185 -9.23 15.40 1.91
CA LEU A 185 -10.01 16.64 2.02
C LEU A 185 -11.48 16.27 2.25
N GLY A 186 -12.01 16.71 3.38
CA GLY A 186 -13.44 16.72 3.65
C GLY A 186 -14.11 18.02 3.18
N ASP A 187 -15.43 17.96 3.07
CA ASP A 187 -16.32 19.12 2.86
C ASP A 187 -16.45 20.01 4.12
#